data_AF-A0AA51E1H1-F1
#
_entry.id   AF-A0AA51E1H1-F1
#
_cell.length_a   1.000
_cell.length_b   1.000
_cell.length_c   1.000
_cell.angle_alpha   90.00
_cell.angle_beta   90.00
_cell.angle_gamma   90.00
#
_symmetry.space_group_name_H-M   'P 1'
#
loop_
_entity.id
_entity.type
_entity.pdbx_description
1 polymer ?
#
loop_
_entity_poly.entity_id
_entity_poly.type
_entity_poly.pdbx_seq_one_letter_code
_entity_poly.pdbx_strand_id
1 'polypeptide(L)'
;MWCNQIFSLINEETIQNIIVCDNYETANQIARVQYGDDAYAVDTTQYPLSIGCKHINNIFYEEDGKTEVCKILTADEEANLAKLKTEELEKKMAEQQDTIDMLILTSLEG
;
A
#
# COMPACT_ATOMS: atom_id res chain seq x y z
N MET A 1 -16.50 -4.89 19.66
CA MET A 1 -15.71 -3.66 19.56
C MET A 1 -16.00 -3.08 18.19
N TRP A 2 -16.62 -1.90 18.10
CA TRP A 2 -16.83 -1.21 16.82
C TRP A 2 -15.60 -0.35 16.59
N CYS A 3 -14.81 -0.70 15.57
CA CYS A 3 -13.60 0.02 15.23
C CYS A 3 -13.98 1.07 14.20
N ASN A 4 -13.86 2.34 14.56
CA ASN A 4 -14.04 3.43 13.62
C ASN A 4 -12.93 3.34 12.55
N GLN A 5 -13.30 3.35 11.28
CA GLN A 5 -12.40 3.34 10.14
C GLN A 5 -12.53 4.63 9.35
N ILE A 6 -11.46 5.01 8.67
CA ILE A 6 -11.43 6.20 7.82
C ILE A 6 -11.72 5.77 6.40
N PHE A 7 -12.72 6.39 5.78
CA PHE A 7 -13.11 6.15 4.39
C PHE A 7 -12.98 7.43 3.57
N SER A 8 -12.35 7.33 2.41
CA SER A 8 -12.34 8.38 1.41
C SER A 8 -13.51 8.20 0.44
N LEU A 9 -14.27 9.26 0.22
CA LEU A 9 -15.37 9.33 -0.75
C LEU A 9 -14.80 9.85 -2.08
N ILE A 10 -14.92 9.05 -3.13
CA ILE A 10 -14.29 9.28 -4.42
C ILE A 10 -15.37 9.49 -5.48
N ASN A 11 -15.18 10.51 -6.31
CA ASN A 11 -15.95 10.75 -7.52
C ASN A 11 -15.02 11.27 -8.62
N GLU A 12 -15.20 10.82 -9.86
CA GLU A 12 -14.37 11.18 -11.02
C GLU A 12 -12.87 11.11 -10.69
N GLU A 13 -12.43 10.00 -10.12
CA GLU A 13 -11.03 9.73 -9.74
C GLU A 13 -10.45 10.72 -8.70
N THR A 14 -11.28 11.53 -8.05
CA THR A 14 -10.86 12.55 -7.10
C THR A 14 -11.49 12.30 -5.74
N ILE A 15 -10.69 12.41 -4.67
CA ILE A 15 -11.16 12.33 -3.29
C ILE A 15 -11.90 13.62 -2.97
N GLN A 16 -13.21 13.51 -2.85
CA GLN A 16 -14.09 14.64 -2.57
C GLN A 16 -14.19 14.94 -1.07
N ASN A 17 -14.11 13.89 -0.25
CA ASN A 17 -14.18 14.01 1.20
C ASN A 17 -13.59 12.80 1.90
N ILE A 18 -13.26 12.95 3.18
CA ILE A 18 -12.74 11.89 4.04
C ILE A 18 -13.61 11.85 5.30
N ILE A 19 -14.22 10.71 5.57
CA ILE A 19 -15.16 10.52 6.67
C ILE A 19 -14.71 9.36 7.56
N VAL A 20 -15.20 9.36 8.80
CA VAL A 20 -15.02 8.24 9.72
C VAL A 20 -16.35 7.50 9.84
N CYS A 21 -16.35 6.19 9.61
CA CYS A 21 -17.54 5.34 9.70
C CYS A 21 -17.22 4.00 10.36
N ASP A 22 -18.26 3.34 10.84
CA ASP A 22 -18.19 2.00 11.46
C ASP A 22 -18.18 0.86 10.43
N ASN A 23 -18.61 1.09 9.19
CA ASN A 23 -18.60 0.08 8.14
C ASN A 23 -18.56 0.70 6.72
N TYR A 24 -18.19 -0.13 5.73
CA TYR A 24 -18.10 0.24 4.32
C TYR A 24 -19.46 0.58 3.68
N GLU A 25 -20.52 -0.16 3.98
CA GLU A 25 -21.83 0.05 3.32
C GLU A 25 -22.38 1.43 3.61
N THR A 26 -22.28 1.88 4.85
CA THR A 26 -22.68 3.24 5.26
C THR A 26 -21.84 4.29 4.56
N ALA A 27 -20.52 4.13 4.53
CA ALA A 27 -19.64 5.07 3.83
C ALA A 27 -19.96 5.15 2.32
N ASN A 28 -20.21 4.01 1.68
CA ASN A 28 -20.54 3.92 0.26
C ASN A 28 -21.91 4.55 -0.05
N GLN A 29 -22.89 4.35 0.82
CA GLN A 29 -24.19 5.03 0.70
C GLN A 29 -24.03 6.55 0.82
N ILE A 30 -23.22 7.03 1.76
CA ILE A 30 -22.93 8.47 1.90
C ILE A 30 -22.25 9.02 0.64
N ALA A 31 -21.26 8.30 0.09
CA ALA A 31 -20.60 8.69 -1.17
C ALA A 31 -21.65 8.91 -2.28
N ARG A 32 -22.53 7.93 -2.48
CA ARG A 32 -23.54 7.95 -3.53
C ARG A 32 -24.59 9.04 -3.35
N VAL A 33 -25.04 9.24 -2.11
CA VAL A 33 -26.02 10.29 -1.78
C VAL A 33 -25.44 11.69 -1.98
N GLN A 34 -24.17 11.88 -1.64
CA GLN A 34 -23.54 13.22 -1.66
C GLN A 34 -23.01 13.61 -3.04
N TYR A 35 -22.47 12.65 -3.80
CA TYR A 35 -21.71 12.91 -5.02
C TYR A 35 -22.30 12.27 -6.29
N GLY A 36 -23.34 11.44 -6.15
CA GLY A 36 -24.03 10.79 -7.28
C GLY A 36 -23.81 9.28 -7.33
N ASP A 37 -24.59 8.58 -8.14
CA ASP A 37 -24.64 7.11 -8.16
C ASP A 37 -23.31 6.42 -8.47
N ASP A 38 -22.43 7.07 -9.23
CA ASP A 38 -21.09 6.58 -9.60
C ASP A 38 -20.02 6.81 -8.52
N ALA A 39 -20.33 7.57 -7.48
CA ALA A 39 -19.41 7.80 -6.38
C ALA A 39 -19.30 6.57 -5.47
N TYR A 40 -18.13 6.35 -4.89
CA TYR A 40 -17.86 5.20 -4.04
C TYR A 40 -16.95 5.54 -2.86
N ALA A 41 -16.97 4.71 -1.82
CA ALA A 41 -16.07 4.83 -0.68
C ALA A 41 -14.92 3.82 -0.77
N VAL A 42 -13.75 4.16 -0.20
CA VAL A 42 -12.61 3.24 -0.04
C VAL A 42 -12.03 3.39 1.36
N ASP A 43 -11.65 2.28 2.02
CA ASP A 43 -10.93 2.34 3.29
C ASP A 43 -9.54 2.93 3.07
N THR A 44 -9.27 4.02 3.77
CA THR A 44 -8.04 4.80 3.65
C THR A 44 -7.38 5.05 4.99
N THR A 45 -7.75 4.26 6.01
CA THR A 45 -7.22 4.34 7.38
C THR A 45 -5.69 4.34 7.44
N GLN A 46 -5.04 3.69 6.47
CA GLN A 46 -3.58 3.53 6.41
C GLN A 46 -2.92 4.45 5.37
N TYR A 47 -3.63 5.40 4.79
CA TYR A 47 -3.08 6.31 3.78
C TYR A 47 -3.19 7.77 4.26
N PRO A 48 -2.10 8.55 4.20
CA PRO A 48 -2.11 9.97 4.54
C PRO A 48 -2.69 10.78 3.38
N LEU A 49 -4.00 10.67 3.16
CA LEU A 49 -4.70 11.34 2.06
C LEU A 49 -5.30 12.67 2.50
N SER A 50 -5.44 13.57 1.54
CA SER A 50 -6.14 14.84 1.69
C SER A 50 -7.28 14.94 0.66
N ILE A 51 -8.22 15.86 0.90
CA ILE A 51 -9.24 16.22 -0.09
C ILE A 51 -8.53 16.78 -1.33
N GLY A 52 -8.93 16.34 -2.52
CA GLY A 52 -8.29 16.71 -3.79
C GLY A 52 -7.27 15.69 -4.30
N CYS A 53 -6.77 14.79 -3.45
CA CYS A 53 -5.95 13.65 -3.89
C CYS A 53 -6.69 12.81 -4.94
N LYS A 54 -5.95 12.14 -5.82
CA LYS A 54 -6.52 11.32 -6.89
C LYS A 54 -6.48 9.83 -6.58
N HIS A 55 -7.46 9.11 -7.07
CA HIS A 55 -7.55 7.65 -6.99
C HIS A 55 -7.71 7.08 -8.39
N ILE A 56 -6.61 6.55 -8.94
CA ILE A 56 -6.50 6.12 -10.35
C ILE A 56 -5.99 4.69 -10.35
N ASN A 57 -6.68 3.77 -11.05
CA ASN A 57 -6.30 2.36 -11.15
C ASN A 57 -6.02 1.67 -9.80
N ASN A 58 -6.80 2.00 -8.76
CA ASN A 58 -6.65 1.46 -7.40
C ASN A 58 -5.37 1.92 -6.67
N ILE A 59 -4.74 3.01 -7.15
CA ILE A 59 -3.57 3.65 -6.55
C ILE A 59 -3.95 5.09 -6.16
N PHE A 60 -3.44 5.54 -5.02
CA PHE A 60 -3.64 6.91 -4.55
C PHE A 60 -2.49 7.81 -4.97
N TYR A 61 -2.83 9.01 -5.42
CA TYR A 61 -1.90 10.07 -5.80
C TYR A 61 -2.25 11.37 -5.09
N GLU A 62 -1.26 12.23 -4.91
CA GLU A 62 -1.44 13.62 -4.51
C GLU A 62 -2.29 14.40 -5.54
N GLU A 63 -2.65 15.66 -5.23
CA GLU A 63 -3.44 16.52 -6.13
C GLU A 63 -2.82 16.67 -7.53
N ASP A 64 -1.48 16.60 -7.65
CA ASP A 64 -0.76 16.65 -8.94
C ASP A 64 -1.04 15.43 -9.84
N GLY A 65 -1.55 14.33 -9.26
CA GLY A 65 -1.84 13.08 -9.99
C GLY A 65 -0.60 12.32 -10.46
N LYS A 66 0.60 12.69 -9.99
CA LYS A 66 1.87 12.02 -10.34
C LYS A 66 2.59 11.43 -9.13
N THR A 67 2.53 12.12 -7.99
CA THR A 67 3.17 11.64 -6.76
C THR A 67 2.28 10.58 -6.12
N GLU A 68 2.75 9.34 -6.10
CA GLU A 68 2.04 8.24 -5.44
C GLU A 68 2.07 8.42 -3.92
N VAL A 69 0.91 8.21 -3.28
CA VAL A 69 0.78 8.23 -1.82
C VAL A 69 0.94 6.82 -1.29
N CYS A 70 2.09 6.57 -0.66
CA CYS A 70 2.36 5.29 -0.05
C CYS A 70 1.52 5.08 1.22
N LYS A 71 1.11 3.82 1.42
CA LYS A 71 0.51 3.34 2.66
C LYS A 71 1.49 3.55 3.82
N ILE A 72 1.01 4.08 4.94
CA ILE A 72 1.73 4.04 6.22
C ILE A 72 1.62 2.61 6.73
N LEU A 73 2.75 1.90 6.71
CA LEU A 73 2.86 0.57 7.27
C LEU A 73 2.75 0.67 8.79
N THR A 74 2.06 -0.29 9.41
CA THR A 74 2.15 -0.45 10.86
C THR A 74 3.53 -0.97 11.24
N ALA A 75 3.99 -0.69 12.47
CA ALA A 75 5.31 -1.13 12.95
C ALA A 75 5.50 -2.67 12.86
N ASP A 76 4.41 -3.44 12.93
CA ASP A 76 4.42 -4.90 12.79
C ASP A 76 4.58 -5.33 11.32
N GLU A 77 3.90 -4.65 10.38
CA GLU A 77 4.11 -4.83 8.94
C GLU A 77 5.54 -4.45 8.53
N GLU A 78 6.09 -3.36 9.06
CA GLU A 78 7.49 -2.96 8.81
C GLU A 78 8.47 -4.03 9.30
N ALA A 79 8.25 -4.59 10.50
CA ALA A 79 9.10 -5.63 11.05
C ALA A 79 9.05 -6.93 10.22
N ASN A 80 7.88 -7.31 9.71
CA ASN A 80 7.74 -8.48 8.84
C ASN A 80 8.37 -8.23 7.45
N LEU A 81 8.21 -7.04 6.89
CA LEU A 81 8.84 -6.68 5.62
C LEU A 81 10.37 -6.64 5.73
N ALA A 82 10.89 -6.15 6.87
CA ALA A 82 12.32 -6.17 7.17
C ALA A 82 12.86 -7.61 7.27
N LYS A 83 12.15 -8.50 7.97
CA LYS A 83 12.52 -9.93 8.09
C LYS A 83 12.56 -10.62 6.72
N LEU A 84 11.51 -10.47 5.92
CA LEU A 84 11.44 -11.01 4.56
C LEU A 84 12.62 -10.52 3.70
N LYS A 85 12.94 -9.22 3.76
CA LYS A 85 14.09 -8.67 3.03
C LYS A 85 15.43 -9.22 3.52
N THR A 86 15.61 -9.40 4.83
CA THR A 86 16.84 -10.02 5.36
C THR A 86 16.97 -11.47 4.91
N GLU A 87 15.88 -12.25 4.96
CA GLU A 87 15.86 -13.65 4.53
C GLU A 87 16.18 -13.79 3.02
N GLU A 88 15.63 -12.90 2.17
CA GLU A 88 15.95 -12.87 0.74
C GLU A 88 17.42 -12.49 0.47
N LEU A 89 17.96 -11.53 1.22
CA LEU A 89 19.36 -11.11 1.10
C LEU A 89 20.32 -12.23 1.53
N GLU A 90 20.03 -12.91 2.63
CA GLU A 90 20.82 -14.04 3.11
C GLU A 90 20.85 -15.18 2.10
N LYS A 91 19.70 -15.45 1.46
CA LYS A 91 19.60 -16.49 0.43
C LYS A 91 20.47 -16.17 -0.79
N LYS A 92 20.41 -14.93 -1.29
CA LYS A 92 21.25 -14.46 -2.40
C LYS A 92 22.73 -14.49 -2.07
N MET A 93 23.10 -14.16 -0.82
CA MET A 93 24.47 -14.24 -0.36
C MET A 93 24.97 -15.69 -0.30
N ALA A 94 24.16 -16.63 0.19
CA ALA A 94 24.50 -18.04 0.20
C ALA A 94 24.69 -18.59 -1.22
N GLU A 95 23.81 -18.24 -2.16
CA GLU A 95 23.93 -18.62 -3.57
C GLU A 95 25.23 -18.08 -4.22
N GLN A 96 25.60 -16.84 -3.91
CA GLN A 96 26.86 -16.25 -4.37
C GLN A 96 28.07 -16.95 -3.75
N GLN A 97 28.00 -17.30 -2.47
CA GLN A 97 29.08 -17.98 -1.76
C GLN A 97 29.30 -19.39 -2.30
N ASP A 98 28.24 -20.16 -2.57
CA ASP A 98 28.30 -21.48 -3.22
C ASP A 98 28.95 -21.40 -4.61
N THR A 99 28.62 -20.35 -5.38
CA THR A 99 29.20 -20.12 -6.70
C THR A 99 30.71 -19.83 -6.61
N ILE A 100 31.13 -19.07 -5.60
CA ILE A 100 32.54 -18.76 -5.35
C ILE A 100 33.31 -20.02 -4.94
N ASP A 101 32.77 -20.84 -4.04
CA ASP A 101 33.41 -22.08 -3.58
C ASP A 101 33.64 -23.06 -4.75
N MET A 102 32.66 -23.21 -5.64
CA MET A 102 32.76 -24.06 -6.82
C MET A 102 33.86 -23.57 -7.80
N LEU A 103 33.99 -22.26 -7.99
CA LEU A 103 35.04 -21.66 -8.83
C LEU A 103 36.44 -21.84 -8.24
N ILE A 104 36.57 -21.76 -6.91
CA ILE A 104 37.83 -21.95 -6.20
C ILE A 104 38.28 -23.42 -6.32
N LEU A 105 37.38 -24.39 -6.13
CA LEU A 105 37.70 -25.82 -6.30
C LEU A 105 38.21 -26.13 -7.72
N THR A 106 37.52 -25.61 -8.74
CA THR A 106 37.87 -25.84 -10.15
C THR A 106 39.24 -25.23 -10.53
N SER A 107 39.68 -24.19 -9.81
CA SER A 107 40.97 -23.52 -10.02
C SER A 107 42.14 -24.16 -9.25
N LEU A 108 41.86 -25.04 -8.28
CA LEU A 108 42.85 -25.78 -7.48
C LEU A 108 43.16 -27.18 -8.05
N GLU A 109 42.27 -27.70 -8.90
CA GLU A 109 42.44 -29.00 -9.59
C GLU A 109 43.10 -28.89 -10.98
N GLY A 110 43.50 -27.67 -11.40
CA GLY A 110 44.13 -27.37 -12.69
C GLY A 110 45.64 -27.10 -12.63
#